data_AF-A0A3N5G2J2-F1
#
_entry.id   AF-A0A3N5G2J2-F1
#
_cell.length_a   1.000
_cell.length_b   1.000
_cell.length_c   1.000
_cell.angle_alpha   90.00
_cell.angle_beta   90.00
_cell.angle_gamma   90.00
#
_symmetry.space_group_name_H-M   'P 1'
#
loop_
_entity.id
_entity.type
_entity.pdbx_description
1 polymer ?
#
loop_
_entity_poly.entity_id
_entity_poly.type
_entity_poly.pdbx_seq_one_letter_code
_entity_poly.pdbx_strand_id
1 'polypeptide(L)'
;MSPAVDPLGALALVAASFGAGVMNAMAGGGTILTFPTLVFLGLPAITANATSTVALLPGAAASMFGYREEVREHRQWLKTLFVPSLVGGALGSVLLLETPEETFAGLAPILILFATVLFMIQGAVSRRLIAKTGDVEPGHIPGRRWALAVLLQLGVSLYGGYF
;
A
#
# COMPACT_ATOMS: atom_id res chain seq x y z
N MET A 1 20.96 -10.14 -31.44
CA MET A 1 20.22 -11.38 -31.12
C MET A 1 19.86 -11.31 -29.65
N SER A 2 18.60 -10.98 -29.34
CA SER A 2 18.12 -10.87 -27.96
C SER A 2 18.28 -12.22 -27.25
N PRO A 3 18.79 -12.27 -26.01
CA PRO A 3 18.80 -13.52 -25.26
C PRO A 3 17.33 -13.92 -25.08
N ALA A 4 16.91 -15.01 -25.74
CA ALA A 4 15.62 -15.61 -25.50
C ALA A 4 15.56 -15.91 -24.00
N VAL A 5 14.57 -15.32 -23.31
CA VAL A 5 14.40 -15.54 -21.88
C VAL A 5 14.21 -17.05 -21.70
N ASP A 6 15.19 -17.70 -21.08
CA ASP A 6 15.15 -19.13 -20.81
C ASP A 6 13.81 -19.47 -20.14
N PRO A 7 13.08 -20.53 -20.55
CA PRO A 7 11.74 -20.82 -20.02
C PRO A 7 11.72 -20.96 -18.50
N LEU A 8 12.83 -21.38 -17.88
CA LEU A 8 12.99 -21.40 -16.43
C LEU A 8 13.05 -19.97 -15.86
N GLY A 9 13.79 -19.08 -16.52
CA GLY A 9 13.87 -17.65 -16.20
C GLY A 9 12.52 -16.94 -16.37
N ALA A 10 11.75 -17.26 -17.41
CA ALA A 10 10.40 -16.73 -17.61
C ALA A 10 9.45 -17.18 -16.49
N LEU A 11 9.50 -18.45 -16.09
CA LEU A 11 8.70 -18.98 -14.98
C LEU A 11 9.07 -18.32 -13.64
N ALA A 12 10.37 -18.12 -13.40
CA ALA A 12 10.87 -17.42 -12.21
C ALA A 12 10.40 -15.96 -12.17
N LEU A 13 10.42 -15.25 -13.32
CA LEU A 13 9.90 -13.89 -13.46
C LEU A 13 8.40 -13.81 -13.18
N VAL A 14 7.61 -14.76 -13.70
CA VAL A 14 6.17 -14.84 -13.44
C VAL A 14 5.91 -15.09 -11.95
N ALA A 15 6.60 -16.05 -11.33
CA ALA A 15 6.45 -16.36 -9.91
C ALA A 15 6.87 -15.18 -9.01
N ALA A 16 7.97 -14.50 -9.33
CA ALA A 16 8.44 -13.31 -8.60
C ALA A 16 7.46 -12.12 -8.77
N SER A 17 6.98 -11.87 -9.98
CA SER A 17 5.99 -10.81 -10.26
C SER A 17 4.66 -11.10 -9.59
N PHE A 18 4.24 -12.37 -9.55
CA PHE A 18 3.06 -12.81 -8.82
C PHE A 18 3.24 -12.63 -7.31
N GLY A 19 4.38 -13.04 -6.74
CA GLY A 19 4.70 -12.83 -5.32
C GLY A 19 4.77 -11.35 -4.93
N ALA A 20 5.37 -10.50 -5.77
CA ALA A 20 5.37 -9.05 -5.60
C ALA A 20 3.94 -8.48 -5.68
N GLY A 21 3.11 -8.98 -6.59
CA GLY A 21 1.70 -8.64 -6.70
C GLY A 21 0.89 -9.05 -5.47
N VAL A 22 1.14 -10.23 -4.90
CA VAL A 22 0.53 -10.69 -3.64
C VAL A 22 0.95 -9.80 -2.48
N MET A 23 2.24 -9.45 -2.36
CA MET A 23 2.71 -8.52 -1.32
C MET A 23 2.11 -7.12 -1.48
N ASN A 24 1.96 -6.64 -2.72
CA ASN A 24 1.26 -5.40 -3.02
C ASN A 24 -0.22 -5.47 -2.63
N ALA A 25 -0.88 -6.59 -2.89
CA ALA A 25 -2.28 -6.81 -2.55
C ALA A 25 -2.54 -6.89 -1.04
N MET A 26 -1.56 -7.36 -0.24
CA MET A 26 -1.77 -7.61 1.20
C MET A 26 -1.73 -6.37 2.09
N ALA A 27 -0.98 -5.32 1.72
CA ALA A 27 -1.12 -3.96 2.29
C ALA A 27 -0.24 -2.89 1.60
N GLY A 28 0.06 -3.02 0.30
CA GLY A 28 0.95 -2.07 -0.40
C GLY A 28 2.45 -2.29 -0.15
N GLY A 29 2.87 -3.50 0.27
CA GLY A 29 4.25 -3.81 0.67
C GLY A 29 5.23 -3.90 -0.50
N GLY A 30 4.77 -3.65 -1.74
CA GLY A 30 5.62 -3.65 -2.92
C GLY A 30 6.69 -2.56 -2.88
N THR A 31 6.41 -1.41 -2.25
CA THR A 31 7.38 -0.32 -2.08
C THR A 31 8.55 -0.73 -1.18
N ILE A 32 8.32 -1.55 -0.14
CA ILE A 32 9.37 -2.04 0.77
C ILE A 32 10.50 -2.76 0.01
N LEU A 33 10.18 -3.45 -1.10
CA LEU A 33 11.18 -4.15 -1.91
C LEU A 33 11.66 -3.33 -3.11
N THR A 34 10.75 -2.66 -3.81
CA THR A 34 11.07 -1.94 -5.05
C THR A 34 11.86 -0.66 -4.79
N PHE A 35 11.53 0.09 -3.73
CA PHE A 35 12.19 1.36 -3.43
C PHE A 35 13.69 1.19 -3.10
N PRO A 36 14.11 0.32 -2.16
CA PRO A 36 15.54 0.12 -1.87
C PRO A 36 16.31 -0.39 -3.08
N THR A 37 15.66 -1.18 -3.93
CA THR A 37 16.25 -1.70 -5.16
C THR A 37 16.52 -0.56 -6.15
N LEU A 38 15.57 0.35 -6.36
CA LEU A 38 15.74 1.50 -7.25
C LEU A 38 16.79 2.49 -6.72
N VAL A 39 16.82 2.74 -5.41
CA VAL A 39 17.87 3.55 -4.78
C VAL A 39 19.24 2.89 -4.95
N PHE A 40 19.33 1.57 -4.77
CA PHE A 40 20.57 0.80 -5.00
C PHE A 40 21.04 0.88 -6.45
N LEU A 41 20.11 0.94 -7.42
CA LEU A 41 20.41 1.16 -8.83
C LEU A 41 20.82 2.61 -9.17
N GLY A 42 20.88 3.50 -8.17
CA GLY A 42 21.36 4.87 -8.30
C GLY A 42 20.30 5.91 -8.62
N LEU A 43 19.01 5.56 -8.52
CA LEU A 43 17.95 6.56 -8.65
C LEU A 43 17.90 7.47 -7.40
N PRO A 44 17.62 8.76 -7.55
CA PRO A 44 17.24 9.63 -6.44
C PRO A 44 16.07 9.00 -5.67
N ALA A 45 16.11 9.03 -4.34
CA ALA A 45 15.08 8.50 -3.46
C ALA A 45 13.66 9.00 -3.81
N ILE A 46 13.45 10.29 -4.09
CA ILE A 46 12.09 10.78 -4.45
C ILE A 46 11.63 10.15 -5.77
N THR A 47 12.52 10.07 -6.76
CA THR A 47 12.22 9.46 -8.07
C THR A 47 12.01 7.94 -7.95
N ALA A 48 12.81 7.27 -7.13
CA ALA A 48 12.70 5.86 -6.83
C ALA A 48 11.34 5.56 -6.20
N ASN A 49 10.91 6.36 -5.21
CA ASN A 49 9.62 6.19 -4.55
C ASN A 49 8.46 6.38 -5.53
N ALA A 50 8.45 7.50 -6.26
CA ALA A 50 7.41 7.77 -7.25
C ALA A 50 7.32 6.67 -8.33
N THR A 51 8.47 6.17 -8.79
CA THR A 51 8.54 5.08 -9.78
C THR A 51 7.98 3.78 -9.20
N SER A 52 8.36 3.43 -7.98
CA SER A 52 7.82 2.29 -7.25
C SER A 52 6.29 2.36 -7.12
N THR A 53 5.74 3.50 -6.71
CA THR A 53 4.28 3.68 -6.58
C THR A 53 3.56 3.46 -7.91
N VAL A 54 4.07 4.03 -9.01
CA VAL A 54 3.49 3.85 -10.34
C VAL A 54 3.58 2.40 -10.80
N ALA A 55 4.70 1.73 -10.55
CA ALA A 55 4.89 0.32 -10.89
C ALA A 55 3.89 -0.62 -10.21
N LEU A 56 3.34 -0.22 -9.05
CA LEU A 56 2.38 -1.01 -8.28
C LEU A 56 0.91 -0.79 -8.69
N LEU A 57 0.61 0.26 -9.48
CA LEU A 57 -0.75 0.57 -9.92
C LEU A 57 -1.47 -0.58 -10.64
N PRO A 58 -0.83 -1.32 -11.58
CA PRO A 58 -1.48 -2.45 -12.22
C PRO A 58 -1.85 -3.55 -11.22
N GLY A 59 -0.98 -3.78 -10.22
CA GLY A 59 -1.24 -4.71 -9.13
C GLY A 59 -2.43 -4.27 -8.28
N ALA A 60 -2.51 -2.99 -7.93
CA ALA A 60 -3.64 -2.43 -7.18
C ALA A 60 -4.96 -2.54 -7.97
N ALA A 61 -4.94 -2.28 -9.28
CA ALA A 61 -6.10 -2.45 -10.15
C ALA A 61 -6.54 -3.92 -10.23
N ALA A 62 -5.59 -4.86 -10.35
CA ALA A 62 -5.85 -6.29 -10.33
C ALA A 62 -6.44 -6.74 -8.98
N SER A 63 -5.93 -6.24 -7.85
CA SER A 63 -6.48 -6.52 -6.52
C SER A 63 -7.91 -6.00 -6.38
N MET A 64 -8.18 -4.76 -6.81
CA MET A 64 -9.54 -4.20 -6.78
C MET A 64 -10.52 -5.03 -7.63
N PHE A 65 -10.05 -5.55 -8.77
CA PHE A 65 -10.84 -6.46 -9.59
C PHE A 65 -11.03 -7.85 -8.94
N GLY A 66 -10.00 -8.39 -8.31
CA GLY A 66 -10.04 -9.68 -7.61
C GLY A 66 -11.00 -9.65 -6.41
N TYR A 67 -10.99 -8.57 -5.63
CA TYR A 67 -11.86 -8.36 -4.46
C TYR A 67 -13.17 -7.63 -4.80
N ARG A 68 -13.60 -7.63 -6.07
CA ARG A 68 -14.77 -6.87 -6.53
C ARG A 68 -16.08 -7.23 -5.83
N GLU A 69 -16.22 -8.46 -5.34
CA GLU A 69 -17.42 -8.93 -4.63
C GLU A 69 -17.47 -8.34 -3.21
N GLU A 70 -16.37 -8.39 -2.46
CA GLU A 70 -16.20 -7.74 -1.15
C GLU A 70 -16.36 -6.21 -1.26
N VAL A 71 -15.82 -5.61 -2.32
CA VAL A 71 -16.00 -4.17 -2.62
C VAL A 71 -17.47 -3.80 -2.84
N ARG A 72 -18.26 -4.70 -3.45
CA ARG A 72 -19.71 -4.48 -3.64
C ARG A 72 -20.46 -4.59 -2.32
N GLU A 73 -20.11 -5.55 -1.48
CA GLU A 73 -20.70 -5.76 -0.16
C GLU A 73 -20.48 -4.55 0.77
N HIS A 74 -19.30 -3.94 0.73
CA HIS A 74 -18.93 -2.81 1.59
C HIS A 74 -18.92 -1.44 0.89
N ARG A 75 -19.63 -1.32 -0.25
CA ARG A 75 -19.54 -0.16 -1.17
C ARG A 75 -19.83 1.19 -0.49
N GLN A 76 -20.77 1.25 0.44
CA GLN A 76 -21.14 2.49 1.13
C GLN A 76 -20.01 2.98 2.04
N TRP A 77 -19.34 2.05 2.74
CA TRP A 77 -18.22 2.36 3.60
C TRP A 77 -17.00 2.81 2.78
N LEU A 78 -16.71 2.08 1.70
CA LEU A 78 -15.64 2.42 0.74
C LEU A 78 -15.84 3.80 0.10
N LYS A 79 -17.05 4.13 -0.37
CA LYS A 79 -17.35 5.47 -0.92
C LYS A 79 -17.10 6.59 0.08
N THR A 80 -17.38 6.33 1.35
CA THR A 80 -17.24 7.31 2.42
C THR A 80 -15.78 7.56 2.76
N LEU A 81 -14.97 6.50 2.77
CA LEU A 81 -13.53 6.58 3.01
C LEU A 81 -12.73 6.98 1.76
N PHE A 82 -13.35 6.96 0.58
CA PHE A 82 -12.70 7.35 -0.66
C PHE A 82 -12.17 8.79 -0.61
N VAL A 83 -13.01 9.75 -0.18
CA VAL A 83 -12.63 11.17 -0.10
C VAL A 83 -11.44 11.41 0.83
N PRO A 84 -11.45 10.97 2.11
CA PRO A 84 -10.28 11.17 2.97
C PRO A 84 -9.03 10.45 2.46
N SER A 85 -9.19 9.32 1.76
CA SER A 85 -8.06 8.61 1.12
C SER A 85 -7.44 9.42 -0.01
N LEU A 86 -8.28 10.00 -0.86
CA LEU A 86 -7.85 10.83 -1.98
C LEU A 86 -7.15 12.09 -1.48
N VAL A 87 -7.74 12.74 -0.48
CA VAL A 87 -7.19 13.96 0.13
C VAL A 87 -5.88 13.66 0.85
N GLY A 88 -5.84 12.63 1.70
CA GLY A 88 -4.60 12.24 2.39
C GLY A 88 -3.50 11.87 1.41
N GLY A 89 -3.80 11.02 0.42
CA GLY A 89 -2.84 10.64 -0.62
C GLY A 89 -2.28 11.83 -1.38
N ALA A 90 -3.14 12.75 -1.83
CA ALA A 90 -2.70 13.96 -2.52
C ALA A 90 -1.82 14.85 -1.64
N LEU A 91 -2.21 15.07 -0.38
CA LEU A 91 -1.42 15.85 0.57
C LEU A 91 -0.06 15.20 0.86
N GLY A 92 -0.03 13.88 1.03
CA GLY A 92 1.20 13.12 1.23
C GLY A 92 2.15 13.22 0.04
N SER A 93 1.62 13.09 -1.19
CA SER A 93 2.44 13.18 -2.41
C SER A 93 2.95 14.59 -2.66
N VAL A 94 2.17 15.63 -2.38
CA VAL A 94 2.65 17.01 -2.42
C VAL A 94 3.76 17.22 -1.40
N LEU A 95 3.57 16.73 -0.17
CA LEU A 95 4.60 16.82 0.88
C LEU A 95 5.89 16.11 0.47
N LEU A 96 5.80 14.96 -0.21
CA LEU A 96 6.97 14.25 -0.75
C LEU A 96 7.72 15.12 -1.77
N LEU A 97 7.01 15.75 -2.70
CA LEU A 97 7.62 16.58 -3.75
C LEU A 97 8.25 17.87 -3.22
N GLU A 98 7.73 18.41 -2.11
CA GLU A 98 8.28 19.58 -1.42
C GLU A 98 9.44 19.21 -0.46
N THR A 99 9.63 17.93 -0.16
CA THR A 99 10.69 17.49 0.76
C THR A 99 12.04 17.46 0.05
N PRO A 100 13.12 18.00 0.64
CA PRO A 100 14.45 17.90 0.06
C PRO A 100 14.93 16.45 -0.05
N GLU A 101 15.61 16.12 -1.15
CA GLU A 101 16.09 14.77 -1.47
C GLU A 101 16.88 14.13 -0.31
N GLU A 102 17.82 14.87 0.29
CA GLU A 102 18.63 14.40 1.42
C GLU A 102 17.78 14.10 2.67
N THR A 103 16.74 14.90 2.89
CA THR A 103 15.83 14.72 4.03
C THR A 103 14.99 13.47 3.83
N PHE A 104 14.44 13.28 2.63
CA PHE A 104 13.65 12.09 2.31
C PHE A 104 14.50 10.82 2.37
N ALA A 105 15.73 10.86 1.83
CA ALA A 105 16.66 9.73 1.88
C ALA A 105 17.00 9.33 3.33
N GLY A 106 17.14 10.30 4.24
CA GLY A 106 17.34 10.03 5.67
C GLY A 106 16.09 9.46 6.37
N LEU A 107 14.88 9.87 5.95
CA LEU A 107 13.62 9.39 6.51
C LEU A 107 13.22 8.00 5.98
N ALA A 108 13.57 7.67 4.74
CA ALA A 108 13.12 6.46 4.08
C ALA A 108 13.36 5.16 4.86
N PRO A 109 14.53 4.91 5.49
CA PRO A 109 14.74 3.72 6.33
C PRO A 109 13.76 3.62 7.51
N ILE A 110 13.42 4.75 8.12
CA ILE A 110 12.48 4.81 9.25
C ILE A 110 11.06 4.52 8.76
N LEU A 111 10.68 5.04 7.60
CA LEU A 111 9.37 4.80 6.98
C LEU A 111 9.22 3.32 6.60
N ILE A 112 10.26 2.70 6.01
CA ILE A 112 10.27 1.26 5.73
C ILE A 112 10.12 0.44 7.01
N LEU A 113 10.86 0.79 8.07
CA LEU A 113 10.75 0.11 9.35
C LEU A 113 9.35 0.24 9.93
N PHE A 114 8.77 1.44 9.88
CA PHE A 114 7.40 1.69 10.32
C PHE A 114 6.39 0.85 9.53
N ALA A 115 6.47 0.82 8.20
CA ALA A 115 5.64 -0.04 7.36
C ALA A 115 5.79 -1.50 7.75
N THR A 116 7.02 -1.98 7.91
CA THR A 116 7.33 -3.38 8.26
C THR A 116 6.73 -3.77 9.61
N VAL A 117 6.83 -2.89 10.62
CA VAL A 117 6.21 -3.10 11.93
C VAL A 117 4.69 -3.12 11.81
N LEU A 118 4.10 -2.21 11.03
CA LEU A 118 2.65 -2.17 10.80
C LEU A 118 2.16 -3.46 10.14
N PHE A 119 2.89 -3.98 9.14
CA PHE A 119 2.62 -5.27 8.50
C PHE A 119 2.66 -6.44 9.49
N MET A 120 3.67 -6.46 10.36
CA MET A 120 3.81 -7.50 11.38
C MET A 120 2.64 -7.47 12.37
N ILE A 121 2.24 -6.28 12.80
CA ILE A 121 1.10 -6.08 13.70
C ILE A 121 -0.20 -6.49 12.99
N GLN A 122 -0.42 -6.07 11.74
CA GLN A 122 -1.58 -6.46 10.95
C GLN A 122 -1.71 -7.99 10.87
N GLY A 123 -0.63 -8.70 10.55
CA GLY A 123 -0.63 -10.16 10.51
C GLY A 123 -1.02 -10.81 11.84
N ALA A 124 -0.56 -10.26 12.97
CA ALA A 124 -0.90 -10.74 14.30
C ALA A 124 -2.34 -10.39 14.72
N VAL A 125 -2.82 -9.21 14.35
CA VAL A 125 -4.15 -8.68 14.69
C VAL A 125 -5.24 -9.36 13.86
N SER A 126 -5.06 -9.50 12.53
CA SER A 126 -6.03 -10.19 11.67
C SER A 126 -6.24 -11.64 12.12
N ARG A 127 -5.17 -12.36 12.51
CA ARG A 127 -5.28 -13.72 13.07
C ARG A 127 -6.11 -13.80 14.36
N ARG A 128 -6.06 -12.76 15.20
CA ARG A 128 -6.81 -12.70 16.47
C ARG A 128 -8.24 -12.19 16.30
N LEU A 129 -8.48 -11.31 15.33
CA LEU A 129 -9.82 -10.78 15.04
C LEU A 129 -10.68 -11.79 14.27
N ILE A 130 -10.12 -12.49 13.29
CA ILE A 130 -10.82 -13.57 12.57
C ILE A 130 -11.28 -14.67 13.54
N ALA A 131 -10.54 -14.91 14.62
CA ALA A 131 -10.93 -15.84 15.68
C ALA A 131 -12.06 -15.33 16.60
N LYS A 132 -12.51 -14.08 16.46
CA LYS A 132 -13.49 -13.42 17.34
C LYS A 132 -14.68 -12.77 16.62
N THR A 133 -14.76 -12.79 15.30
CA THR A 133 -15.88 -12.18 14.59
C THR A 133 -17.10 -13.11 14.60
N GLY A 134 -17.92 -12.96 15.64
CA GLY A 134 -19.37 -13.12 15.52
C GLY A 134 -19.95 -11.85 14.91
N ASP A 135 -20.96 -12.02 14.06
CA ASP A 135 -21.66 -11.02 13.27
C ASP A 135 -21.71 -9.61 13.89
N VAL A 136 -20.96 -8.67 13.31
CA VAL A 136 -21.18 -7.25 13.55
C VAL A 136 -22.24 -6.81 12.55
N GLU A 137 -23.51 -6.77 12.99
CA GLU A 137 -24.59 -6.17 12.22
C GLU A 137 -24.20 -4.75 11.76
N PRO A 138 -24.49 -4.36 10.50
CA PRO A 138 -24.31 -3.00 10.01
C PRO A 138 -25.37 -2.05 10.61
N GLY A 139 -25.33 -1.87 11.93
CA GLY A 139 -26.15 -0.93 12.68
C GLY A 139 -25.31 0.26 13.15
N HIS A 140 -25.68 1.47 12.71
CA HIS A 140 -25.21 2.79 13.18
C HIS A 140 -23.92 2.80 14.02
N ILE A 141 -22.78 2.95 13.34
CA ILE A 141 -21.50 3.23 14.00
C ILE A 141 -21.63 4.59 14.72
N PRO A 142 -21.39 4.68 16.05
CA PRO A 142 -21.47 5.95 16.78
C PRO A 142 -20.60 7.02 16.11
N GLY A 143 -21.08 8.25 15.98
CA GLY A 143 -20.41 9.32 15.22
C GLY A 143 -18.94 9.55 15.62
N ARG A 144 -18.57 9.32 16.89
CA ARG A 144 -17.19 9.39 17.37
C ARG A 144 -16.28 8.30 16.80
N ARG A 145 -16.79 7.07 16.66
CA ARG A 145 -16.04 5.95 16.06
C ARG A 145 -15.87 6.15 14.54
N TRP A 146 -16.84 6.77 13.90
CA TRP A 146 -16.77 7.11 12.48
C TRP A 146 -15.78 8.25 12.20
N ALA A 147 -15.80 9.33 13.00
CA ALA A 147 -14.81 10.42 12.90
C ALA A 147 -13.38 9.89 13.10
N LEU A 148 -13.19 8.96 14.06
CA LEU A 148 -11.91 8.28 14.25
C LEU A 148 -11.51 7.46 13.01
N ALA A 149 -12.43 6.72 12.40
CA ALA A 149 -12.13 5.95 11.18
C ALA A 149 -11.70 6.86 10.01
N VAL A 150 -12.37 8.00 9.82
CA VAL A 150 -12.00 8.99 8.80
C VAL A 150 -10.62 9.60 9.07
N LEU A 151 -10.34 9.98 10.33
CA LEU A 151 -9.04 10.53 10.72
C LEU A 151 -7.90 9.52 10.55
N LEU A 152 -8.13 8.27 10.96
CA LEU A 152 -7.16 7.19 10.77
C LEU A 152 -6.93 6.92 9.29
N GLN A 153 -8.00 6.87 8.48
CA GLN A 153 -7.88 6.69 7.03
C GLN A 153 -7.09 7.83 6.38
N LEU A 154 -7.34 9.07 6.80
CA LEU A 154 -6.60 10.24 6.31
C LEU A 154 -5.11 10.14 6.69
N GLY A 155 -4.79 9.75 7.93
CA GLY A 155 -3.41 9.54 8.37
C GLY A 155 -2.70 8.43 7.59
N VAL A 156 -3.38 7.29 7.39
CA VAL A 156 -2.85 6.16 6.61
C VAL A 156 -2.62 6.54 5.15
N SER A 157 -3.55 7.25 4.54
CA SER A 157 -3.42 7.69 3.15
C SER A 157 -2.42 8.82 2.97
N LEU A 158 -2.27 9.72 3.96
CA LEU A 158 -1.20 10.73 3.96
C LEU A 158 0.18 10.09 4.05
N TYR A 159 0.33 9.11 4.95
CA TYR A 159 1.53 8.28 5.00
C TYR A 159 1.78 7.60 3.65
N GLY A 160 0.79 6.88 3.11
CA GLY A 160 0.92 6.15 1.84
C GLY A 160 1.14 7.04 0.61
N GLY A 161 0.66 8.28 0.64
CA GLY A 161 0.92 9.27 -0.41
C GLY A 161 2.33 9.83 -0.35
N TYR A 162 2.91 9.91 0.85
CA TYR A 162 4.28 10.35 1.10
C TYR A 162 5.30 9.22 0.86
N PHE A 163 4.95 7.96 1.20
CA PHE A 163 5.81 6.77 1.12
C PHE A 163 5.00 5.49 0.86
#